data_AF-A0A1V2LIE0-F1
#
_entry.id   AF-A0A1V2LIE0-F1
#
_cell.length_a   1.000
_cell.length_b   1.000
_cell.length_c   1.000
_cell.angle_alpha   90.00
_cell.angle_beta   90.00
_cell.angle_gamma   90.00
#
_symmetry.space_group_name_H-M   'P 1'
#
loop_
_entity.id
_entity.type
_entity.pdbx_description
1 polymer ?
#
loop_
_entity_poly.entity_id
_entity_poly.type
_entity_poly.pdbx_seq_one_letter_code
_entity_poly.pdbx_strand_id
1 'polypeptide(L)'
;MLHISPTFLSFFIFGLVNNVLYVIILTAAHDLVSPTTPKSLILLADILPAFLLKLALPWLVKQTTHRLRLAIIVALSASGMFLTSLALPLYIVLLGVVLASLSSGLGETTFLQLSHFHNQDSSNTAIHGWSSGTGAAGLIGAGLILVLTTIFKLPIDVVLRFCSLFPFIHLYVYYCYLPTPVLYITNGINLYESTFVSETTVEKTMLTKMRNYFWVYMLPLSVVYFAEYTINQGVAPTMLFPLEDTPFDTFRDSYVAYGTLYQVGVFISRSSGSFIKLHNLYLMGILQFVNLAFCILQSMYMLIPNIWVVFLLILYEGLLGGAAYVNTFMKVSDEVGNEDREFALGCVGVSDSFGIVLAAIISLWLEPKLCGYQVGIGRNWCTKK
;
A
#
# COMPACT_ATOMS: atom_id res chain seq x y z
N MET A 1 27.67 -5.59 -15.29
CA MET A 1 26.55 -6.40 -14.79
C MET A 1 26.19 -5.87 -13.42
N LEU A 2 25.02 -5.25 -13.25
CA LEU A 2 24.51 -4.92 -11.92
C LEU A 2 24.22 -6.25 -11.19
N HIS A 3 25.09 -6.64 -10.25
CA HIS A 3 24.79 -7.75 -9.36
C HIS A 3 23.69 -7.31 -8.39
N ILE A 4 22.45 -7.66 -8.71
CA ILE A 4 21.32 -7.48 -7.78
C ILE A 4 21.54 -8.46 -6.62
N SER A 5 21.50 -7.95 -5.38
CA SER A 5 21.70 -8.81 -4.21
C SER A 5 20.51 -9.77 -4.03
N PRO A 6 20.75 -11.02 -3.60
CA PRO A 6 19.67 -11.97 -3.31
C PRO A 6 18.68 -11.42 -2.28
N THR A 7 19.17 -10.71 -1.25
CA THR A 7 18.32 -10.04 -0.26
C THR A 7 17.39 -9.01 -0.90
N PHE A 8 17.90 -8.15 -1.80
CA PHE A 8 17.05 -7.19 -2.51
C PHE A 8 15.96 -7.90 -3.29
N LEU A 9 16.31 -8.93 -4.06
CA LEU A 9 15.35 -9.63 -4.92
C LEU A 9 14.31 -10.42 -4.08
N SER A 10 14.72 -11.05 -2.97
CA SER A 10 13.77 -11.72 -2.06
C SER A 10 12.71 -10.75 -1.55
N PHE A 11 13.15 -9.59 -1.04
CA PHE A 11 12.24 -8.59 -0.48
C PHE A 11 11.44 -7.86 -1.55
N PHE A 12 12.00 -7.68 -2.75
CA PHE A 12 11.25 -7.21 -3.91
C PHE A 12 10.09 -8.14 -4.25
N ILE A 13 10.34 -9.46 -4.30
CA ILE A 13 9.28 -10.42 -4.59
C ILE A 13 8.26 -10.48 -3.45
N PHE A 14 8.69 -10.43 -2.18
CA PHE A 14 7.77 -10.35 -1.04
C PHE A 14 6.87 -9.11 -1.13
N GLY A 15 7.45 -7.93 -1.37
CA GLY A 15 6.68 -6.69 -1.49
C GLY A 15 5.74 -6.70 -2.70
N LEU A 16 6.19 -7.24 -3.82
CA LEU A 16 5.40 -7.38 -5.03
C LEU A 16 4.18 -8.29 -4.80
N VAL A 17 4.40 -9.52 -4.37
CA VAL A 17 3.34 -10.53 -4.24
C VAL A 17 2.37 -10.17 -3.11
N ASN A 18 2.84 -9.55 -2.02
CA ASN A 18 1.98 -9.10 -0.92
C ASN A 18 0.96 -8.02 -1.36
N ASN A 19 1.34 -7.16 -2.30
CA ASN A 19 0.52 -6.01 -2.70
C ASN A 19 -0.15 -6.17 -4.07
N VAL A 20 0.33 -7.07 -4.94
CA VAL A 20 -0.24 -7.22 -6.29
C VAL A 20 -1.68 -7.71 -6.24
N LEU A 21 -2.04 -8.53 -5.25
CA LEU A 21 -3.39 -9.07 -5.12
C LEU A 21 -4.40 -8.01 -4.70
N TYR A 22 -3.99 -7.09 -3.82
CA TYR A 22 -4.74 -5.89 -3.49
C TYR A 22 -5.03 -5.04 -4.73
N VAL A 23 -3.99 -4.79 -5.54
CA VAL A 23 -4.12 -4.01 -6.80
C VAL A 23 -5.03 -4.71 -7.80
N ILE A 24 -4.91 -6.03 -7.93
CA ILE A 24 -5.74 -6.84 -8.82
C ILE A 24 -7.21 -6.77 -8.39
N ILE A 25 -7.52 -6.91 -7.10
CA ILE A 25 -8.88 -6.79 -6.57
C ILE A 25 -9.45 -5.40 -6.87
N LEU A 26 -8.71 -4.32 -6.60
CA LEU A 26 -9.17 -2.96 -6.89
C LEU A 26 -9.36 -2.70 -8.39
N THR A 27 -8.51 -3.28 -9.24
CA THR A 27 -8.63 -3.14 -10.70
C THR A 27 -9.84 -3.91 -11.21
N ALA A 28 -10.06 -5.13 -10.71
CA ALA A 28 -11.20 -5.99 -11.04
C ALA A 28 -12.49 -5.56 -10.34
N ALA A 29 -12.43 -4.65 -9.36
CA ALA A 29 -13.58 -4.24 -8.56
C ALA A 29 -14.75 -3.75 -9.41
N HIS A 30 -14.45 -3.04 -10.51
CA HIS A 30 -15.45 -2.60 -11.47
C HIS A 30 -16.23 -3.73 -12.15
N ASP A 31 -15.62 -4.91 -12.29
CA ASP A 31 -16.26 -6.10 -12.83
C ASP A 31 -16.94 -6.93 -11.72
N LEU A 32 -16.56 -6.72 -10.46
CA LEU A 32 -17.07 -7.46 -9.29
C LEU A 32 -18.27 -6.81 -8.60
N VAL A 33 -18.40 -5.48 -8.66
CA VAL A 33 -19.49 -4.73 -8.00
C VAL A 33 -20.27 -3.86 -8.98
N SER A 34 -21.48 -3.46 -8.57
CA SER A 34 -22.31 -2.57 -9.37
C SER A 34 -21.56 -1.27 -9.73
N PRO A 35 -21.71 -0.73 -10.95
CA PRO A 35 -21.14 0.57 -11.33
C PRO A 35 -21.58 1.74 -10.44
N THR A 36 -22.65 1.57 -9.66
CA THR A 36 -23.17 2.56 -8.71
C THR A 36 -22.50 2.51 -7.34
N THR A 37 -21.66 1.50 -7.08
CA THR A 37 -20.96 1.37 -5.80
C THR A 37 -19.79 2.37 -5.74
N PRO A 38 -19.70 3.22 -4.70
CA PRO A 38 -18.59 4.14 -4.54
C PRO A 38 -17.24 3.40 -4.47
N LYS A 39 -16.24 3.85 -5.23
CA LYS A 39 -14.89 3.23 -5.24
C LYS A 39 -14.24 3.25 -3.86
N SER A 40 -14.47 4.32 -3.11
CA SER A 40 -14.03 4.49 -1.73
C SER A 40 -14.60 3.45 -0.76
N LEU A 41 -15.79 2.89 -1.02
CA LEU A 41 -16.34 1.80 -0.20
C LEU A 41 -15.56 0.49 -0.40
N ILE A 42 -15.18 0.20 -1.64
CA ILE A 42 -14.37 -0.98 -1.98
C ILE A 42 -13.00 -0.84 -1.35
N LEU A 43 -12.37 0.33 -1.49
CA LEU A 43 -11.11 0.64 -0.81
C LEU A 43 -11.23 0.44 0.70
N LEU A 44 -12.30 0.94 1.33
CA LEU A 44 -12.51 0.80 2.77
C LEU A 44 -12.60 -0.68 3.18
N ALA A 45 -13.36 -1.49 2.43
CA ALA A 45 -13.45 -2.93 2.66
C ALA A 45 -12.11 -3.65 2.50
N ASP A 46 -11.24 -3.13 1.62
CA ASP A 46 -9.94 -3.71 1.29
C ASP A 46 -8.80 -3.26 2.23
N ILE A 47 -8.95 -2.16 2.96
CA ILE A 47 -7.90 -1.64 3.86
C ILE A 47 -8.23 -1.73 5.35
N LEU A 48 -9.52 -1.63 5.71
CA LEU A 48 -9.94 -1.63 7.12
C LEU A 48 -9.54 -2.92 7.87
N PRO A 49 -9.71 -4.14 7.30
CA PRO A 49 -9.29 -5.36 7.98
C PRO A 49 -7.77 -5.38 8.24
N ALA A 50 -6.95 -5.01 7.26
CA ALA A 50 -5.51 -4.88 7.41
C ALA A 50 -5.14 -3.89 8.52
N PHE A 51 -5.77 -2.72 8.54
CA PHE A 51 -5.54 -1.70 9.58
C PHE A 51 -5.87 -2.21 10.98
N LEU A 52 -7.04 -2.85 11.17
CA LEU A 52 -7.45 -3.41 12.46
C LEU A 52 -6.50 -4.51 12.92
N LEU A 53 -6.01 -5.34 11.98
CA LEU A 53 -5.01 -6.35 12.30
C LEU A 53 -3.67 -5.72 12.68
N LYS A 54 -3.19 -4.71 11.95
CA LYS A 54 -1.95 -3.97 12.26
C LYS A 54 -2.03 -3.30 13.63
N LEU A 55 -3.20 -2.75 14.00
CA LEU A 55 -3.43 -2.25 15.35
C LEU A 55 -3.30 -3.36 16.39
N ALA A 56 -3.89 -4.54 16.16
CA ALA A 56 -3.89 -5.66 17.09
C ALA A 56 -2.54 -6.42 17.17
N LEU A 57 -1.70 -6.31 16.13
CA LEU A 57 -0.49 -7.11 15.94
C LEU A 57 0.55 -6.99 17.07
N PRO A 58 0.84 -5.80 17.64
CA PRO A 58 1.77 -5.68 18.78
C PRO A 58 1.46 -6.63 19.96
N TRP A 59 0.18 -6.97 20.17
CA TRP A 59 -0.24 -7.91 21.21
C TRP A 59 -0.23 -9.39 20.75
N LEU A 60 -0.41 -9.65 19.45
CA LEU A 60 -0.48 -11.00 18.86
C LEU A 60 0.89 -11.59 18.48
N VAL A 61 1.86 -10.73 18.15
CA VAL A 61 3.19 -11.10 17.61
C VAL A 61 4.06 -11.82 18.66
N LYS A 62 3.90 -11.53 19.96
CA LYS A 62 4.69 -12.16 21.04
C LYS A 62 4.59 -13.70 21.08
N GLN A 63 3.57 -14.30 20.47
CA GLN A 63 3.27 -15.73 20.59
C GLN A 63 3.44 -16.51 19.28
N THR A 64 3.83 -15.87 18.17
CA THR A 64 3.81 -16.51 16.83
C THR A 64 5.17 -16.45 16.12
N THR A 65 5.61 -17.59 15.58
CA THR A 65 6.85 -17.68 14.78
C THR A 65 6.64 -17.18 13.34
N HIS A 66 7.68 -16.63 12.70
CA HIS A 66 7.60 -16.15 11.30
C HIS A 66 7.13 -17.24 10.32
N ARG A 67 7.49 -18.51 10.56
CA ARG A 67 7.06 -19.64 9.74
C ARG A 67 5.54 -19.86 9.78
N LEU A 68 4.94 -19.74 10.97
CA LEU A 68 3.49 -19.85 11.14
C LEU A 68 2.78 -18.65 10.50
N ARG A 69 3.29 -17.43 10.68
CA ARG A 69 2.73 -16.23 10.04
C ARG A 69 2.74 -16.35 8.52
N LEU A 70 3.85 -16.84 7.96
CA LEU A 70 3.96 -17.08 6.52
C LEU A 70 2.90 -18.07 6.01
N ALA A 71 2.68 -19.17 6.72
CA ALA A 71 1.63 -20.12 6.35
C ALA A 71 0.22 -19.49 6.39
N ILE A 72 -0.05 -18.67 7.41
CA ILE A 72 -1.32 -17.93 7.54
C ILE A 72 -1.49 -16.92 6.39
N ILE A 73 -0.44 -16.13 6.08
CA ILE A 73 -0.45 -15.17 4.97
C ILE A 73 -0.83 -15.86 3.67
N VAL A 74 -0.17 -16.98 3.35
CA VAL A 74 -0.42 -17.73 2.10
C VAL A 74 -1.83 -18.30 2.07
N ALA A 75 -2.29 -18.91 3.17
CA ALA A 75 -3.63 -19.49 3.25
C ALA A 75 -4.72 -18.42 3.10
N LEU A 76 -4.63 -17.30 3.83
CA LEU A 76 -5.57 -16.19 3.76
C LEU A 76 -5.58 -15.56 2.36
N SER A 77 -4.41 -15.35 1.77
CA SER A 77 -4.30 -14.70 0.47
C SER A 77 -4.82 -15.57 -0.67
N ALA A 78 -4.47 -16.86 -0.68
CA ALA A 78 -4.90 -17.79 -1.71
C ALA A 78 -6.41 -18.05 -1.62
N SER A 79 -6.93 -18.26 -0.40
CA SER A 79 -8.38 -18.43 -0.18
C SER A 79 -9.15 -17.15 -0.49
N GLY A 80 -8.65 -15.99 -0.09
CA GLY A 80 -9.26 -14.69 -0.38
C GLY A 80 -9.42 -14.45 -1.88
N MET A 81 -8.33 -14.56 -2.64
CA MET A 81 -8.34 -14.39 -4.09
C MET A 81 -9.21 -15.46 -4.80
N PHE A 82 -9.16 -16.71 -4.33
CA PHE A 82 -10.02 -17.75 -4.88
C PHE A 82 -11.50 -17.45 -4.65
N LEU A 83 -11.91 -17.03 -3.45
CA LEU A 83 -13.30 -16.66 -3.15
C LEU A 83 -13.78 -15.47 -4.00
N THR A 84 -12.92 -14.47 -4.24
CA THR A 84 -13.26 -13.33 -5.11
C THR A 84 -13.46 -13.72 -6.57
N SER A 85 -12.91 -14.86 -7.01
CA SER A 85 -13.02 -15.35 -8.39
C SER A 85 -14.30 -16.13 -8.67
N LEU A 86 -15.07 -16.50 -7.63
CA LEU A 86 -16.25 -17.34 -7.78
C LEU A 86 -17.47 -16.48 -8.13
N ALA A 87 -18.35 -17.01 -8.99
CA ALA A 87 -19.66 -16.43 -9.30
C ALA A 87 -20.65 -16.66 -8.13
N LEU A 88 -20.32 -16.11 -6.97
CA LEU A 88 -21.05 -16.26 -5.72
C LEU A 88 -21.70 -14.93 -5.30
N PRO A 89 -22.65 -14.95 -4.34
CA PRO A 89 -23.25 -13.73 -3.82
C PRO A 89 -22.21 -12.72 -3.32
N LEU A 90 -22.54 -11.42 -3.41
CA LEU A 90 -21.64 -10.31 -3.06
C LEU A 90 -20.98 -10.45 -1.68
N TYR A 91 -21.70 -10.98 -0.68
CA TYR A 91 -21.13 -11.15 0.67
C TYR A 91 -19.97 -12.15 0.71
N ILE A 92 -19.94 -13.17 -0.17
CA ILE A 92 -18.82 -14.12 -0.27
C ILE A 92 -17.63 -13.48 -0.98
N VAL A 93 -17.89 -12.69 -2.02
CA VAL A 93 -16.83 -11.92 -2.70
C VAL A 93 -16.18 -10.95 -1.70
N LEU A 94 -16.97 -10.21 -0.93
CA LEU A 94 -16.48 -9.31 0.12
C LEU A 94 -15.71 -10.05 1.22
N LEU A 95 -16.14 -11.26 1.62
CA LEU A 95 -15.35 -12.09 2.53
C LEU A 95 -13.97 -12.41 1.94
N GLY A 96 -13.90 -12.73 0.64
CA GLY A 96 -12.63 -12.93 -0.06
C GLY A 96 -11.71 -11.70 -0.01
N VAL A 97 -12.26 -10.51 -0.24
CA VAL A 97 -11.55 -9.23 -0.10
C VAL A 97 -11.02 -9.03 1.33
N VAL A 98 -11.85 -9.31 2.35
CA VAL A 98 -11.44 -9.21 3.76
C VAL A 98 -10.28 -10.16 4.09
N LEU A 99 -10.31 -11.40 3.60
CA LEU A 99 -9.21 -12.35 3.81
C LEU A 99 -7.91 -11.91 3.12
N ALA A 100 -8.01 -11.39 1.90
CA ALA A 100 -6.87 -10.83 1.18
C ALA A 100 -6.28 -9.61 1.91
N SER A 101 -7.14 -8.72 2.42
CA SER A 101 -6.76 -7.55 3.24
C SER A 101 -6.00 -7.96 4.52
N LEU A 102 -6.56 -8.91 5.29
CA LEU A 102 -5.90 -9.44 6.49
C LEU A 102 -4.53 -10.04 6.16
N SER A 103 -4.42 -10.77 5.04
CA SER A 103 -3.14 -11.32 4.59
C SER A 103 -2.12 -10.23 4.29
N SER A 104 -2.51 -9.19 3.54
CA SER A 104 -1.62 -8.09 3.16
C SER A 104 -1.08 -7.33 4.39
N GLY A 105 -1.94 -7.06 5.37
CA GLY A 105 -1.53 -6.41 6.63
C GLY A 105 -0.60 -7.27 7.49
N LEU A 106 -0.85 -8.59 7.57
CA LEU A 106 0.03 -9.53 8.26
C LEU A 106 1.37 -9.69 7.53
N GLY A 107 1.35 -9.70 6.20
CA GLY A 107 2.52 -9.84 5.36
C GLY A 107 3.44 -8.63 5.45
N GLU A 108 2.91 -7.41 5.32
CA GLU A 108 3.73 -6.20 5.43
C GLU A 108 4.48 -6.15 6.77
N THR A 109 3.77 -6.37 7.88
CA THR A 109 4.39 -6.37 9.20
C THR A 109 5.41 -7.51 9.34
N THR A 110 5.08 -8.72 8.90
CA THR A 110 5.98 -9.87 9.00
C THR A 110 7.24 -9.72 8.16
N PHE A 111 7.12 -9.28 6.90
CA PHE A 111 8.25 -9.12 6.00
C PHE A 111 9.11 -7.92 6.38
N LEU A 112 8.53 -6.77 6.76
CA LEU A 112 9.31 -5.64 7.27
C LEU A 112 10.04 -6.01 8.56
N GLN A 113 9.42 -6.76 9.47
CA GLN A 113 10.12 -7.30 10.66
C GLN A 113 11.25 -8.25 10.27
N LEU A 114 11.05 -9.10 9.26
CA LEU A 114 12.07 -10.02 8.75
C LEU A 114 13.32 -9.28 8.24
N SER A 115 13.15 -8.05 7.71
CA SER A 115 14.27 -7.22 7.24
C SER A 115 15.29 -6.90 8.35
N HIS A 116 14.87 -6.94 9.62
CA HIS A 116 15.74 -6.68 10.76
C HIS A 116 16.80 -7.77 10.99
N PHE A 117 16.50 -9.04 10.66
CA PHE A 117 17.38 -10.18 10.96
C PHE A 117 18.58 -10.33 9.99
N HIS A 118 18.85 -9.29 9.21
CA HIS A 118 20.02 -9.20 8.34
C HIS A 118 20.97 -8.09 8.84
N ASN A 119 22.25 -8.14 8.44
CA ASN A 119 23.21 -7.06 8.74
C ASN A 119 22.64 -5.68 8.36
N GLN A 120 23.07 -4.59 9.01
CA GLN A 120 22.50 -3.25 8.78
C GLN A 120 22.39 -2.87 7.28
N ASP A 121 23.46 -3.10 6.52
CA ASP A 121 23.47 -2.84 5.07
C ASP A 121 22.49 -3.74 4.30
N SER A 122 22.36 -5.00 4.72
CA SER A 122 21.41 -5.96 4.17
C SER A 122 19.96 -5.65 4.59
N SER A 123 19.75 -5.04 5.77
CA SER A 123 18.44 -4.61 6.27
C SER A 123 17.93 -3.42 5.46
N ASN A 124 18.78 -2.43 5.23
CA ASN A 124 18.48 -1.30 4.33
C ASN A 124 18.23 -1.80 2.90
N THR A 125 19.04 -2.74 2.41
CA THR A 125 18.83 -3.39 1.11
C THR A 125 17.49 -4.14 1.03
N ALA A 126 17.09 -4.82 2.09
CA ALA A 126 15.80 -5.49 2.21
C ALA A 126 14.63 -4.48 2.19
N ILE A 127 14.72 -3.38 2.94
CA ILE A 127 13.69 -2.32 2.95
C ILE A 127 13.56 -1.68 1.56
N HIS A 128 14.68 -1.40 0.87
CA HIS A 128 14.65 -0.90 -0.51
C HIS A 128 14.03 -1.91 -1.47
N GLY A 129 14.38 -3.20 -1.36
CA GLY A 129 13.77 -4.27 -2.16
C GLY A 129 12.26 -4.33 -1.96
N TRP A 130 11.83 -4.43 -0.70
CA TRP A 130 10.41 -4.42 -0.31
C TRP A 130 9.68 -3.19 -0.85
N SER A 131 10.24 -2.00 -0.63
CA SER A 131 9.64 -0.76 -1.09
C SER A 131 9.51 -0.72 -2.62
N SER A 132 10.56 -1.09 -3.36
CA SER A 132 10.50 -1.15 -4.82
C SER A 132 9.47 -2.17 -5.32
N GLY A 133 9.43 -3.36 -4.72
CA GLY A 133 8.48 -4.42 -5.07
C GLY A 133 7.02 -4.01 -4.84
N THR A 134 6.74 -3.39 -3.69
CA THR A 134 5.41 -2.84 -3.39
C THR A 134 5.01 -1.70 -4.34
N GLY A 135 5.96 -0.89 -4.82
CA GLY A 135 5.70 0.10 -5.88
C GLY A 135 5.45 -0.53 -7.25
N ALA A 136 6.16 -1.61 -7.58
CA ALA A 136 5.96 -2.35 -8.83
C ALA A 136 4.60 -3.07 -8.88
N ALA A 137 4.05 -3.45 -7.73
CA ALA A 137 2.76 -4.15 -7.63
C ALA A 137 1.60 -3.41 -8.29
N GLY A 138 1.59 -2.07 -8.22
CA GLY A 138 0.61 -1.23 -8.90
C GLY A 138 0.61 -1.43 -10.41
N LEU A 139 1.80 -1.32 -11.02
CA LEU A 139 1.99 -1.44 -12.46
C LEU A 139 1.80 -2.87 -12.95
N ILE A 140 2.38 -3.85 -12.23
CA ILE A 140 2.30 -5.27 -12.59
C ILE A 140 0.88 -5.78 -12.42
N GLY A 141 0.18 -5.43 -11.33
CA GLY A 141 -1.19 -5.88 -11.09
C GLY A 141 -2.17 -5.37 -12.14
N ALA A 142 -2.17 -4.06 -12.40
CA ALA A 142 -3.04 -3.45 -13.42
C ALA A 142 -2.67 -3.93 -14.83
N GLY A 143 -1.36 -3.99 -15.14
CA GLY A 143 -0.86 -4.49 -16.42
C GLY A 143 -1.21 -5.95 -16.68
N LEU A 144 -1.14 -6.81 -15.65
CA LEU A 144 -1.51 -8.21 -15.74
C LEU A 144 -2.99 -8.38 -16.10
N ILE A 145 -3.88 -7.65 -15.41
CA ILE A 145 -5.31 -7.65 -15.73
C ILE A 145 -5.52 -7.21 -17.18
N LEU A 146 -4.95 -6.07 -17.58
CA LEU A 146 -5.10 -5.54 -18.93
C LEU A 146 -4.64 -6.54 -20.00
N VAL A 147 -3.45 -7.13 -19.84
CA VAL A 147 -2.91 -8.09 -20.80
C VAL A 147 -3.79 -9.33 -20.88
N LEU A 148 -4.19 -9.91 -19.75
CA LEU A 148 -4.94 -11.16 -19.75
C LEU A 148 -6.40 -10.97 -20.22
N THR A 149 -7.08 -9.91 -19.80
CA THR A 149 -8.50 -9.69 -20.14
C THR A 149 -8.69 -8.99 -21.48
N THR A 150 -7.81 -8.05 -21.86
CA THR A 150 -7.99 -7.24 -23.07
C THR A 150 -7.24 -7.84 -24.27
N ILE A 151 -5.98 -8.27 -24.09
CA ILE A 151 -5.17 -8.83 -25.18
C ILE A 151 -5.49 -10.31 -25.38
N PHE A 152 -5.41 -11.11 -24.31
CA PHE A 152 -5.68 -12.55 -24.39
C PHE A 152 -7.16 -12.92 -24.28
N LYS A 153 -8.04 -11.95 -23.98
CA LYS A 153 -9.50 -12.14 -23.89
C LYS A 153 -9.91 -13.24 -22.92
N LEU A 154 -9.13 -13.46 -21.86
CA LEU A 154 -9.47 -14.39 -20.80
C LEU A 154 -10.55 -13.79 -19.90
N PRO A 155 -11.53 -14.58 -19.44
CA PRO A 155 -12.54 -14.09 -18.54
C PRO A 155 -11.92 -13.81 -17.15
N ILE A 156 -12.40 -12.76 -16.48
CA ILE A 156 -11.78 -12.23 -15.25
C ILE A 156 -11.72 -13.28 -14.13
N ASP A 157 -12.70 -14.17 -14.04
CA ASP A 157 -12.75 -15.24 -13.05
C ASP A 157 -11.61 -16.26 -13.23
N VAL A 158 -11.23 -16.59 -14.46
CA VAL A 158 -10.05 -17.43 -14.75
C VAL A 158 -8.77 -16.72 -14.34
N VAL A 159 -8.67 -15.42 -14.62
CA VAL A 159 -7.51 -14.61 -14.25
C VAL A 159 -7.33 -14.55 -12.74
N LEU A 160 -8.40 -14.31 -11.98
CA LEU A 160 -8.37 -14.29 -10.52
C LEU A 160 -8.00 -15.67 -9.93
N ARG A 161 -8.52 -16.77 -10.48
CA ARG A 161 -8.11 -18.14 -10.09
C ARG A 161 -6.63 -18.41 -10.36
N PHE A 162 -6.08 -17.88 -11.45
CA PHE A 162 -4.64 -17.96 -11.69
C PHE A 162 -3.85 -17.14 -10.66
N CYS A 163 -4.30 -15.93 -10.35
CA CYS A 163 -3.66 -15.05 -9.37
C CYS A 163 -3.70 -15.62 -7.94
N SER A 164 -4.66 -16.49 -7.60
CA SER A 164 -4.70 -17.15 -6.29
C SER A 164 -3.52 -18.09 -6.03
N LEU A 165 -2.70 -18.39 -7.06
CA LEU A 165 -1.47 -19.16 -6.93
C LEU A 165 -0.25 -18.30 -6.57
N PHE A 166 -0.33 -16.98 -6.73
CA PHE A 166 0.81 -16.08 -6.45
C PHE A 166 1.31 -16.14 -5.00
N PRO A 167 0.46 -16.25 -3.97
CA PRO A 167 0.93 -16.31 -2.58
C PRO A 167 1.92 -17.45 -2.31
N PHE A 168 1.85 -18.56 -3.05
CA PHE A 168 2.78 -19.68 -2.90
C PHE A 168 4.22 -19.31 -3.28
N ILE A 169 4.42 -18.25 -4.07
CA ILE A 169 5.74 -17.66 -4.35
C ILE A 169 6.42 -17.23 -3.04
N HIS A 170 5.66 -16.75 -2.03
CA HIS A 170 6.24 -16.41 -0.74
C HIS A 170 6.93 -17.61 -0.07
N LEU A 171 6.36 -18.82 -0.16
CA LEU A 171 6.97 -20.02 0.38
C LEU A 171 8.27 -20.36 -0.34
N TYR A 172 8.25 -20.31 -1.67
CA TYR A 172 9.43 -20.57 -2.48
C TYR A 172 10.56 -19.59 -2.15
N VAL A 173 10.28 -18.29 -2.12
CA VAL A 173 11.30 -17.28 -1.82
C VAL A 173 11.83 -17.46 -0.40
N TYR A 174 10.96 -17.69 0.59
CA TYR A 174 11.38 -17.82 1.99
C TYR A 174 12.27 -19.05 2.25
N TYR A 175 11.95 -20.20 1.66
CA TYR A 175 12.69 -21.44 1.91
C TYR A 175 13.88 -21.67 0.97
N CYS A 176 13.81 -21.18 -0.28
CA CYS A 176 14.80 -21.52 -1.30
C CYS A 176 15.71 -20.36 -1.69
N TYR A 177 15.30 -19.10 -1.48
CA TYR A 177 16.00 -17.94 -2.06
C TYR A 177 16.47 -16.92 -1.02
N LEU A 178 15.71 -16.74 0.07
CA LEU A 178 16.05 -15.82 1.15
C LEU A 178 17.37 -16.26 1.83
N PRO A 179 18.40 -15.42 1.84
CA PRO A 179 19.64 -15.72 2.55
C PRO A 179 19.40 -15.94 4.05
N THR A 180 20.13 -16.87 4.66
CA THR A 180 20.02 -17.14 6.10
C THR A 180 20.30 -15.87 6.91
N PRO A 181 19.51 -15.61 7.98
CA PRO A 181 19.74 -14.46 8.84
C PRO A 181 21.10 -14.60 9.53
N VAL A 182 21.82 -13.47 9.68
CA VAL A 182 23.06 -13.44 10.45
C VAL A 182 22.64 -13.24 11.90
N LEU A 183 22.62 -14.34 12.67
CA LEU A 183 22.42 -14.26 14.11
C LEU A 183 23.60 -13.47 14.71
N TYR A 184 23.33 -12.26 15.19
CA TYR A 184 24.23 -11.61 16.13
C TYR A 184 24.23 -12.45 17.40
N ILE A 185 25.24 -13.29 17.58
CA ILE A 185 25.52 -13.91 18.86
C ILE A 185 25.97 -12.76 19.77
N THR A 186 25.02 -12.17 20.51
CA THR A 186 25.38 -11.36 21.67
C THR A 186 26.07 -12.29 22.65
N ASN A 187 27.35 -12.05 22.87
CA ASN A 187 28.23 -12.79 23.78
C ASN A 187 27.50 -13.20 25.07
N GLY A 188 27.25 -14.51 25.22
CA GLY A 188 27.28 -15.21 26.51
C GLY A 188 26.45 -14.65 27.68
N ILE A 189 25.26 -14.10 27.46
CA ILE A 189 24.31 -13.87 28.57
C ILE A 189 23.21 -14.92 28.47
N ASN A 190 23.16 -15.81 29.46
CA ASN A 190 22.07 -16.75 29.66
C ASN A 190 20.76 -15.96 29.80
N LEU A 191 19.93 -15.97 28.76
CA LEU A 191 18.57 -15.41 28.74
C LEU A 191 17.54 -16.32 29.44
N TYR A 192 17.96 -17.07 30.46
CA TYR A 192 17.10 -17.78 31.40
C TYR A 192 17.12 -17.06 32.75
N GLU A 193 16.77 -15.78 32.73
CA GLU A 193 16.20 -15.15 33.92
C GLU A 193 14.92 -14.46 33.48
N SER A 194 13.86 -15.26 33.47
CA SER A 194 12.48 -14.81 33.45
C SER A 194 12.23 -13.97 34.70
N THR A 195 12.67 -12.73 34.69
CA THR A 195 12.17 -11.73 35.63
C THR A 195 10.72 -11.49 35.25
N PHE A 196 9.81 -11.70 36.20
CA PHE A 196 8.42 -11.27 36.15
C PHE A 196 8.37 -9.74 35.97
N VAL A 197 8.61 -9.25 34.76
CA VAL A 197 8.34 -7.85 34.41
C VAL A 197 6.82 -7.76 34.31
N SER A 198 6.21 -7.07 35.28
CA SER A 198 4.76 -6.85 35.31
C SER A 198 4.28 -6.34 33.94
N GLU A 199 3.23 -6.94 33.38
CA GLU A 199 2.66 -6.59 32.06
C GLU A 199 2.39 -5.07 31.95
N THR A 200 2.01 -4.44 33.06
CA THR A 200 1.76 -2.98 33.14
C THR A 200 3.02 -2.13 32.97
N THR A 201 4.22 -2.61 33.34
CA THR A 201 5.49 -1.87 33.16
C THR A 201 5.96 -1.97 31.71
N VAL A 202 5.76 -3.13 31.06
CA VAL A 202 6.05 -3.34 29.63
C VAL A 202 5.13 -2.48 28.75
N GLU A 203 3.84 -2.45 29.06
CA GLU A 203 2.83 -1.70 28.32
C GLU A 203 3.06 -0.18 28.40
N LYS A 204 3.35 0.36 29.60
CA LYS A 204 3.71 1.79 29.76
C LYS A 204 4.98 2.18 29.01
N THR A 205 5.97 1.29 28.96
CA THR A 205 7.22 1.52 28.22
C THR A 205 6.97 1.49 26.72
N MET A 206 6.13 0.56 26.23
CA MET A 206 5.71 0.49 24.82
C MET A 206 4.93 1.74 24.39
N LEU A 207 3.95 2.18 25.17
CA LEU A 207 3.17 3.39 24.90
C LEU A 207 4.05 4.64 24.82
N THR A 208 5.07 4.74 25.68
CA THR A 208 6.02 5.86 25.68
C THR A 208 6.89 5.85 24.43
N LYS A 209 7.37 4.69 23.99
CA LYS A 209 8.13 4.53 22.73
C LYS A 209 7.25 4.85 21.52
N MET A 210 6.02 4.33 21.47
CA MET A 210 5.05 4.62 20.41
C MET A 210 4.76 6.12 20.29
N ARG A 211 4.65 6.85 21.40
CA ARG A 211 4.45 8.31 21.38
C ARG A 211 5.60 9.04 20.69
N ASN A 212 6.83 8.60 20.88
CA ASN A 212 7.98 9.23 20.21
C ASN A 212 7.99 8.89 18.71
N TYR A 213 7.69 7.65 18.34
CA TYR A 213 7.55 7.24 16.94
C TYR A 213 6.39 7.93 16.23
N PHE A 214 5.33 8.27 16.98
CA PHE A 214 4.15 8.91 16.45
C PHE A 214 4.49 10.23 15.75
N TRP A 215 5.21 11.12 16.42
CA TRP A 215 5.53 12.44 15.87
C TRP A 215 6.56 12.36 14.75
N VAL A 216 7.61 11.54 14.92
CA VAL A 216 8.72 11.55 13.95
C VAL A 216 8.35 10.81 12.66
N TYR A 217 7.62 9.70 12.76
CA TYR A 217 7.40 8.78 11.64
C TYR A 217 5.93 8.63 11.26
N MET A 218 5.06 8.38 12.24
CA MET A 218 3.68 7.97 11.94
C MET A 218 2.84 9.10 11.40
N LEU A 219 2.84 10.26 12.08
CA LEU A 219 2.04 11.41 11.68
C LEU A 219 2.38 11.91 10.27
N PRO A 220 3.65 12.19 9.90
CA PRO A 220 3.94 12.65 8.55
C PRO A 220 3.58 11.60 7.49
N LEU A 221 3.80 10.30 7.75
CA LEU A 221 3.42 9.24 6.83
C LEU A 221 1.90 9.14 6.67
N SER A 222 1.13 9.16 7.77
CA SER A 222 -0.33 9.19 7.74
C SER A 222 -0.88 10.39 6.97
N VAL A 223 -0.28 11.56 7.10
CA VAL A 223 -0.70 12.78 6.37
C VAL A 223 -0.50 12.63 4.87
N VAL A 224 0.64 12.09 4.43
CA VAL A 224 0.90 11.82 3.00
C VAL A 224 -0.13 10.83 2.45
N TYR A 225 -0.31 9.70 3.12
CA TYR A 225 -1.25 8.66 2.71
C TYR A 225 -2.70 9.13 2.73
N PHE A 226 -3.08 9.94 3.73
CA PHE A 226 -4.38 10.58 3.75
C PHE A 226 -4.59 11.47 2.52
N ALA A 227 -3.64 12.34 2.21
CA ALA A 227 -3.78 13.29 1.13
C ALA A 227 -3.75 12.61 -0.25
N GLU A 228 -2.83 11.69 -0.51
CA GLU A 228 -2.73 10.97 -1.79
C GLU A 228 -3.96 10.09 -2.05
N TYR A 229 -4.44 9.32 -1.06
CA TYR A 229 -5.62 8.48 -1.29
C TYR A 229 -6.91 9.30 -1.40
N THR A 230 -6.96 10.50 -0.79
CA THR A 230 -8.06 11.43 -1.00
C THR A 230 -8.03 12.00 -2.42
N ILE A 231 -6.85 12.27 -2.99
CA ILE A 231 -6.72 12.63 -4.41
C ILE A 231 -7.22 11.47 -5.27
N ASN A 232 -6.67 10.27 -5.07
CA ASN A 232 -6.97 9.10 -5.90
C ASN A 232 -8.44 8.68 -5.87
N GLN A 233 -9.08 8.65 -4.69
CA GLN A 233 -10.45 8.16 -4.56
C GLN A 233 -11.51 9.25 -4.51
N GLY A 234 -11.19 10.41 -3.92
CA GLY A 234 -12.15 11.47 -3.68
C GLY A 234 -12.19 12.53 -4.78
N VAL A 235 -11.06 12.79 -5.44
CA VAL A 235 -10.92 13.92 -6.37
C VAL A 235 -10.73 13.47 -7.81
N ALA A 236 -9.84 12.53 -8.08
CA ALA A 236 -9.48 12.06 -9.41
C ALA A 236 -10.68 11.58 -10.26
N PRO A 237 -11.71 10.89 -9.71
CA PRO A 237 -12.92 10.54 -10.48
C PRO A 237 -13.68 11.74 -11.04
N THR A 238 -13.52 12.92 -10.42
CA THR A 238 -14.18 14.17 -10.83
C THR A 238 -13.26 15.11 -11.60
N MET A 239 -11.96 14.80 -11.70
CA MET A 239 -10.97 15.64 -12.38
C MET A 239 -10.95 15.36 -13.89
N LEU A 240 -12.11 15.57 -14.54
CA LEU A 240 -12.37 15.23 -15.93
C LEU A 240 -12.19 16.45 -16.85
N PHE A 241 -11.99 16.17 -18.14
CA PHE A 241 -11.80 17.14 -19.23
C PHE A 241 -12.75 16.82 -20.41
N PRO A 242 -13.08 17.78 -21.28
CA PRO A 242 -13.81 17.50 -22.53
C PRO A 242 -13.06 16.45 -23.35
N LEU A 243 -13.78 15.44 -23.88
CA LEU A 243 -13.13 14.34 -24.61
C LEU A 243 -12.32 14.82 -25.82
N GLU A 244 -12.78 15.88 -26.49
CA GLU A 244 -12.10 16.53 -27.61
C GLU A 244 -10.71 17.08 -27.27
N ASP A 245 -10.46 17.41 -26.00
CA ASP A 245 -9.17 17.92 -25.51
C ASP A 245 -8.27 16.83 -24.92
N THR A 246 -8.71 15.56 -24.99
CA THR A 246 -8.02 14.42 -24.39
C THR A 246 -7.69 13.34 -25.40
N PRO A 247 -6.67 12.50 -25.16
CA PRO A 247 -6.38 11.35 -26.03
C PRO A 247 -7.33 10.16 -25.81
N PHE A 248 -8.52 10.38 -25.23
CA PHE A 248 -9.40 9.32 -24.75
C PHE A 248 -10.76 9.32 -25.41
N ASP A 249 -11.32 8.12 -25.58
CA ASP A 249 -12.67 7.92 -26.11
C ASP A 249 -13.74 7.98 -25.01
N THR A 250 -13.37 7.68 -23.75
CA THR A 250 -14.29 7.70 -22.60
C THR A 250 -13.74 8.50 -21.42
N PHE A 251 -14.62 9.09 -20.61
CA PHE A 251 -14.22 9.84 -19.42
C PHE A 251 -13.51 8.95 -18.39
N ARG A 252 -13.88 7.66 -18.35
CA ARG A 252 -13.25 6.66 -17.49
C ARG A 252 -11.76 6.50 -17.75
N ASP A 253 -11.31 6.64 -19.00
CA ASP A 253 -9.91 6.42 -19.35
C ASP A 253 -8.99 7.45 -18.70
N SER A 254 -9.49 8.65 -18.40
CA SER A 254 -8.77 9.65 -17.61
C SER A 254 -8.42 9.14 -16.21
N TYR A 255 -9.38 8.50 -15.53
CA TYR A 255 -9.16 7.92 -14.20
C TYR A 255 -8.15 6.76 -14.25
N VAL A 256 -8.20 5.93 -15.29
CA VAL A 256 -7.23 4.84 -15.49
C VAL A 256 -5.82 5.38 -15.75
N ALA A 257 -5.70 6.44 -16.54
CA ALA A 257 -4.44 7.11 -16.82
C ALA A 257 -3.85 7.77 -15.56
N TYR A 258 -4.67 8.45 -14.76
CA TYR A 258 -4.25 8.99 -13.47
C TYR A 258 -3.71 7.89 -12.55
N GLY A 259 -4.46 6.78 -12.38
CA GLY A 259 -4.00 5.65 -11.59
C GLY A 259 -2.67 5.07 -12.09
N THR A 260 -2.48 4.98 -13.41
CA THR A 260 -1.22 4.49 -14.00
C THR A 260 -0.05 5.44 -13.71
N LEU A 261 -0.23 6.74 -13.95
CA LEU A 261 0.82 7.75 -13.72
C LEU A 261 1.21 7.84 -12.24
N TYR A 262 0.22 7.79 -11.35
CA TYR A 262 0.44 7.71 -9.91
C TYR A 262 1.34 6.51 -9.58
N GLN A 263 1.02 5.30 -10.07
CA GLN A 263 1.82 4.11 -9.80
C GLN A 263 3.23 4.17 -10.42
N VAL A 264 3.39 4.83 -11.58
CA VAL A 264 4.72 5.11 -12.14
C VAL A 264 5.53 6.00 -11.19
N GLY A 265 4.94 7.06 -10.66
CA GLY A 265 5.57 7.93 -9.68
C GLY A 265 5.96 7.19 -8.39
N VAL A 266 5.07 6.37 -7.85
CA VAL A 266 5.34 5.54 -6.67
C VAL A 266 6.49 4.57 -6.94
N PHE A 267 6.49 3.90 -8.09
CA PHE A 267 7.55 2.94 -8.43
C PHE A 267 8.91 3.62 -8.60
N ILE A 268 8.96 4.78 -9.27
CA ILE A 268 10.20 5.55 -9.45
C ILE A 268 10.76 5.97 -8.09
N SER A 269 9.94 6.61 -7.25
CA SER A 269 10.38 7.14 -5.97
C SER A 269 10.84 6.03 -5.01
N ARG A 270 10.09 4.93 -4.89
CA ARG A 270 10.47 3.78 -4.04
C ARG A 270 11.74 3.07 -4.52
N SER A 271 11.92 2.95 -5.83
CA SER A 271 13.12 2.34 -6.43
C SER A 271 14.35 3.24 -6.35
N SER A 272 14.16 4.57 -6.31
CA SER A 272 15.23 5.56 -6.18
C SER A 272 15.66 5.83 -4.73
N GLY A 273 14.99 5.25 -3.72
CA GLY A 273 15.22 5.54 -2.31
C GLY A 273 16.63 5.22 -1.80
N SER A 274 17.39 4.35 -2.49
CA SER A 274 18.79 4.09 -2.19
C SER A 274 19.71 5.25 -2.59
N PHE A 275 19.31 6.06 -3.58
CA PHE A 275 20.08 7.19 -4.11
C PHE A 275 19.62 8.53 -3.54
N ILE A 276 18.32 8.69 -3.26
CA ILE A 276 17.70 9.94 -2.82
C ILE A 276 17.16 9.77 -1.40
N LYS A 277 17.91 10.26 -0.41
CA LYS A 277 17.51 10.27 1.00
C LYS A 277 16.95 11.63 1.41
N LEU A 278 15.67 11.65 1.76
CA LEU A 278 14.95 12.83 2.21
C LEU A 278 14.68 12.71 3.71
N HIS A 279 15.36 13.53 4.50
CA HIS A 279 15.35 13.44 5.97
C HIS A 279 14.14 14.13 6.62
N ASN A 280 13.52 15.09 5.91
CA ASN A 280 12.38 15.85 6.41
C ASN A 280 11.05 15.26 5.92
N LEU A 281 10.48 14.35 6.70
CA LEU A 281 9.23 13.66 6.38
C LEU A 281 8.01 14.61 6.42
N TYR A 282 8.03 15.64 7.27
CA TYR A 282 6.95 16.63 7.35
C TYR A 282 6.83 17.50 6.09
N LEU A 283 7.96 17.80 5.45
CA LEU A 283 7.94 18.52 4.18
C LEU A 283 7.12 17.78 3.13
N MET A 284 7.25 16.45 3.05
CA MET A 284 6.46 15.64 2.12
C MET A 284 4.96 15.69 2.45
N GLY A 285 4.61 15.60 3.74
CA GLY A 285 3.21 15.74 4.19
C GLY A 285 2.61 17.10 3.82
N ILE A 286 3.37 18.19 4.02
CA ILE A 286 2.92 19.55 3.65
C ILE A 286 2.75 19.65 2.12
N LEU A 287 3.73 19.21 1.34
CA LEU A 287 3.67 19.24 -0.12
C LEU A 287 2.50 18.42 -0.65
N GLN A 288 2.22 17.26 -0.05
CA GLN A 288 1.10 16.41 -0.43
C GLN A 288 -0.25 17.06 -0.11
N PHE A 289 -0.36 17.75 1.04
CA PHE A 289 -1.60 18.45 1.39
C PHE A 289 -1.84 19.67 0.49
N VAL A 290 -0.78 20.39 0.11
CA VAL A 290 -0.84 21.46 -0.90
C VAL A 290 -1.29 20.88 -2.24
N ASN A 291 -0.77 19.72 -2.63
CA ASN A 291 -1.18 19.02 -3.84
C ASN A 291 -2.67 18.63 -3.79
N LEU A 292 -3.16 18.10 -2.67
CA LEU A 292 -4.59 17.80 -2.47
C LEU A 292 -5.46 19.05 -2.62
N ALA A 293 -5.09 20.15 -1.96
CA ALA A 293 -5.83 21.40 -2.07
C ALA A 293 -5.87 21.90 -3.52
N PHE A 294 -4.75 21.82 -4.23
CA PHE A 294 -4.68 22.17 -5.65
C PHE A 294 -5.56 21.25 -6.51
N CYS A 295 -5.52 19.93 -6.29
CA CYS A 295 -6.35 18.95 -6.99
C CYS A 295 -7.85 19.20 -6.76
N ILE A 296 -8.26 19.56 -5.53
CA ILE A 296 -9.66 19.92 -5.23
C ILE A 296 -10.06 21.17 -6.01
N LEU A 297 -9.23 22.22 -5.99
CA LEU A 297 -9.51 23.46 -6.75
C LEU A 297 -9.51 23.22 -8.26
N GLN A 298 -8.59 22.38 -8.77
CA GLN A 298 -8.57 21.95 -10.17
C GLN A 298 -9.84 21.18 -10.52
N SER A 299 -10.31 20.28 -9.65
CA SER A 299 -11.59 19.59 -9.83
C SER A 299 -12.76 20.56 -9.80
N MET A 300 -12.80 21.56 -8.92
CA MET A 300 -13.93 22.50 -8.84
C MET A 300 -13.98 23.49 -10.00
N TYR A 301 -12.84 24.11 -10.32
CA TYR A 301 -12.79 25.29 -11.19
C TYR A 301 -12.09 25.07 -12.53
N MET A 302 -11.47 23.92 -12.76
CA MET A 302 -10.63 23.67 -13.95
C MET A 302 -9.58 24.80 -14.13
N LEU A 303 -8.74 25.01 -13.12
CA LEU A 303 -7.71 26.05 -13.14
C LEU A 303 -6.73 25.89 -14.31
N ILE A 304 -6.39 24.65 -14.63
CA ILE A 304 -5.53 24.28 -15.75
C ILE A 304 -6.37 23.51 -16.78
N PRO A 305 -6.75 24.12 -17.92
CA PRO A 305 -7.48 23.45 -18.99
C PRO A 305 -6.53 22.65 -19.90
N ASN A 306 -5.61 21.89 -19.32
CA ASN A 306 -4.67 21.03 -20.05
C ASN A 306 -4.41 19.75 -19.25
N ILE A 307 -4.88 18.62 -19.79
CA ILE A 307 -4.78 17.31 -19.14
C ILE A 307 -3.33 16.84 -18.94
N TRP A 308 -2.41 17.20 -19.84
CA TRP A 308 -1.00 16.80 -19.74
C TRP A 308 -0.29 17.41 -18.53
N VAL A 309 -0.67 18.63 -18.14
CA VAL A 309 -0.14 19.25 -16.93
C VAL A 309 -0.71 18.57 -15.68
N VAL A 310 -1.98 18.17 -15.71
CA VAL A 310 -2.58 17.36 -14.64
C VAL A 310 -1.91 15.99 -14.55
N PHE A 311 -1.55 15.36 -15.67
CA PHE A 311 -0.76 14.12 -15.65
C PHE A 311 0.58 14.26 -14.93
N LEU A 312 1.30 15.38 -15.14
CA LEU A 312 2.52 15.67 -14.39
C LEU A 312 2.26 15.87 -12.89
N LEU A 313 1.12 16.48 -12.54
CA LEU A 313 0.71 16.66 -11.14
C LEU A 313 0.40 15.33 -10.45
N ILE A 314 -0.28 14.40 -11.14
CA ILE A 314 -0.56 13.05 -10.62
C ILE A 314 0.72 12.19 -10.57
N LEU A 315 1.64 12.36 -11.51
CA LEU A 315 2.96 11.73 -11.42
C LEU A 315 3.73 12.26 -10.19
N TYR A 316 3.68 13.57 -9.94
CA TYR A 316 4.27 14.22 -8.76
C TYR A 316 3.66 13.73 -7.46
N GLU A 317 2.34 13.54 -7.41
CA GLU A 317 1.63 12.92 -6.29
C GLU A 317 2.23 11.55 -5.95
N GLY A 318 2.39 10.68 -6.95
CA GLY A 318 2.96 9.34 -6.74
C GLY A 318 4.43 9.38 -6.30
N LEU A 319 5.21 10.34 -6.81
CA LEU A 319 6.60 10.54 -6.40
C LEU A 319 6.71 10.92 -4.91
N LEU A 320 5.84 11.81 -4.42
CA LEU A 320 5.81 12.20 -3.01
C LEU A 320 5.39 11.02 -2.12
N GLY A 321 4.34 10.30 -2.50
CA GLY A 321 3.84 9.12 -1.79
C GLY A 321 4.90 8.04 -1.58
N GLY A 322 5.50 7.59 -2.69
CA GLY A 322 6.53 6.57 -2.63
C GLY A 322 7.82 7.03 -1.94
N ALA A 323 8.20 8.30 -2.10
CA ALA A 323 9.34 8.87 -1.37
C ALA A 323 9.10 8.92 0.15
N ALA A 324 7.89 9.30 0.59
CA ALA A 324 7.53 9.33 2.01
C ALA A 324 7.61 7.94 2.64
N TYR A 325 7.08 6.92 1.95
CA TYR A 325 7.13 5.55 2.44
C TYR A 325 8.56 5.06 2.62
N VAL A 326 9.37 5.06 1.55
CA VAL A 326 10.74 4.49 1.61
C VAL A 326 11.61 5.24 2.61
N ASN A 327 11.54 6.57 2.65
CA ASN A 327 12.35 7.37 3.56
C ASN A 327 11.92 7.19 5.02
N THR A 328 10.62 6.97 5.30
CA THR A 328 10.17 6.70 6.67
C THR A 328 10.75 5.40 7.21
N PHE A 329 10.62 4.29 6.47
CA PHE A 329 11.14 3.00 6.92
C PHE A 329 12.67 2.96 6.98
N MET A 330 13.34 3.64 6.05
CA MET A 330 14.79 3.81 6.10
C MET A 330 15.23 4.61 7.32
N LYS A 331 14.54 5.70 7.65
CA LYS A 331 14.85 6.51 8.83
C LYS A 331 14.64 5.72 10.13
N VAL A 332 13.58 4.91 10.20
CA VAL A 332 13.38 3.97 11.32
C VAL A 332 14.53 2.97 11.42
N SER A 333 14.97 2.39 10.31
CA SER A 333 16.10 1.46 10.28
C SER A 333 17.43 2.09 10.71
N ASP A 334 17.66 3.35 10.34
CA ASP A 334 18.91 4.05 10.62
C ASP A 334 18.95 4.65 12.04
N GLU A 335 17.82 5.15 12.57
CA GLU A 335 17.76 5.87 13.85
C GLU A 335 17.31 5.02 15.06
N VAL A 336 16.57 3.91 14.84
CA VAL A 336 16.11 3.05 15.93
C VAL A 336 17.10 1.91 16.19
N GLY A 337 17.49 1.76 17.46
CA GLY A 337 18.39 0.70 17.91
C GLY A 337 17.83 -0.71 17.68
N ASN A 338 18.73 -1.69 17.53
CA ASN A 338 18.36 -3.06 17.15
C ASN A 338 17.30 -3.71 18.05
N GLU A 339 17.36 -3.48 19.37
CA GLU A 339 16.41 -4.06 20.32
C GLU A 339 14.95 -3.64 20.08
N ASP A 340 14.73 -2.41 19.59
CA ASP A 340 13.39 -1.84 19.40
C ASP A 340 12.97 -1.77 17.93
N ARG A 341 13.87 -2.08 16.99
CA ARG A 341 13.64 -1.84 15.56
C ARG A 341 12.53 -2.71 15.00
N GLU A 342 12.47 -3.99 15.37
CA GLU A 342 11.39 -4.90 14.93
C GLU A 342 10.01 -4.36 15.34
N PHE A 343 9.91 -3.89 16.58
CA PHE A 343 8.69 -3.27 17.10
C PHE A 343 8.37 -1.96 16.40
N ALA A 344 9.36 -1.08 16.20
CA ALA A 344 9.19 0.21 15.54
C ALA A 344 8.73 0.05 14.08
N LEU A 345 9.33 -0.86 13.31
CA LEU A 345 8.92 -1.15 11.93
C LEU A 345 7.46 -1.65 11.87
N GLY A 346 7.06 -2.50 12.81
CA GLY A 346 5.68 -2.97 12.92
C GLY A 346 4.68 -1.85 13.27
N CYS A 347 4.99 -1.01 14.27
CA CYS A 347 4.12 0.08 14.70
C CYS A 347 4.01 1.20 13.66
N VAL A 348 5.11 1.57 13.01
CA VAL A 348 5.11 2.63 12.00
C VAL A 348 4.29 2.21 10.77
N GLY A 349 4.28 0.92 10.40
CA GLY A 349 3.40 0.39 9.35
C GLY A 349 1.90 0.47 9.65
N VAL A 350 1.47 0.79 10.88
CA VAL A 350 0.04 1.08 11.16
C VAL A 350 -0.38 2.42 10.55
N SER A 351 0.56 3.35 10.45
CA SER A 351 0.27 4.76 10.15
C SER A 351 -0.13 5.01 8.69
N ASP A 352 0.39 4.23 7.74
CA ASP A 352 -0.02 4.34 6.35
C ASP A 352 -1.51 3.95 6.18
N SER A 353 -1.90 2.85 6.80
CA SER A 353 -3.22 2.23 6.71
C SER A 353 -4.25 3.11 7.41
N PHE A 354 -3.87 3.75 8.52
CA PHE A 354 -4.68 4.78 9.16
C PHE A 354 -5.00 5.94 8.21
N GLY A 355 -4.00 6.47 7.50
CA GLY A 355 -4.19 7.54 6.52
C GLY A 355 -5.14 7.13 5.40
N ILE A 356 -4.98 5.92 4.86
CA ILE A 356 -5.84 5.36 3.80
C ILE A 356 -7.28 5.19 4.29
N VAL A 357 -7.50 4.66 5.50
CA VAL A 357 -8.86 4.51 6.08
C VAL A 357 -9.55 5.86 6.19
N LEU A 358 -8.86 6.89 6.71
CA LEU A 358 -9.41 8.24 6.81
C LEU A 358 -9.74 8.83 5.43
N ALA A 359 -8.86 8.63 4.45
CA ALA A 359 -9.07 9.06 3.08
C ALA A 359 -10.30 8.38 2.45
N ALA A 360 -10.45 7.07 2.65
CA ALA A 360 -11.60 6.32 2.15
C ALA A 360 -12.92 6.84 2.76
N ILE A 361 -12.94 7.08 4.08
CA ILE A 361 -14.13 7.63 4.78
C ILE A 361 -14.49 9.02 4.24
N ILE A 362 -13.52 9.93 4.11
CA ILE A 362 -13.78 11.28 3.61
C ILE A 362 -14.19 11.27 2.14
N SER A 363 -13.61 10.37 1.33
CA SER A 363 -13.91 10.26 -0.10
C SER A 363 -15.34 9.81 -0.39
N LEU A 364 -15.99 9.06 0.51
CA LEU A 364 -17.43 8.71 0.41
C LEU A 364 -18.33 9.95 0.33
N TRP A 365 -17.91 11.06 0.94
CA TRP A 365 -18.63 12.32 0.91
C TRP A 365 -18.08 13.30 -0.13
N LEU A 366 -16.75 13.36 -0.28
CA LEU A 366 -16.07 14.33 -1.13
C LEU A 366 -16.38 14.14 -2.62
N GLU A 367 -16.31 12.90 -3.13
CA GLU A 367 -16.54 12.62 -4.55
C GLU A 367 -17.96 13.02 -5.00
N PRO A 368 -19.05 12.60 -4.32
CA PRO A 368 -20.40 13.03 -4.68
C PRO A 368 -20.61 14.55 -4.57
N LYS A 369 -19.97 15.21 -3.59
CA LYS A 369 -20.08 16.66 -3.40
C LYS A 369 -19.39 17.43 -4.52
N LEU A 370 -18.19 17.01 -4.92
CA LEU A 370 -17.49 17.59 -6.06
C LEU A 370 -18.30 17.37 -7.33
N CYS A 371 -18.76 16.15 -7.61
CA CYS A 371 -19.58 15.88 -8.78
C CYS A 371 -20.89 16.71 -8.78
N GLY A 372 -21.59 16.81 -7.64
CA GLY A 372 -22.79 17.64 -7.51
C GLY A 372 -22.53 19.13 -7.76
N TYR A 373 -21.40 19.66 -7.27
CA TYR A 373 -20.97 21.03 -7.57
C TYR A 373 -20.74 21.23 -9.07
N GLN A 374 -20.03 20.31 -9.73
CA GLN A 374 -19.76 20.36 -11.17
C GLN A 374 -21.05 20.34 -12.00
N VAL A 375 -22.00 19.47 -11.65
CA VAL A 375 -23.32 19.42 -12.29
C VAL A 375 -24.06 20.73 -12.11
N GLY A 376 -24.00 21.34 -10.92
CA GLY A 376 -24.64 22.63 -10.63
C GLY A 376 -24.12 23.79 -11.47
N ILE A 377 -22.88 23.72 -11.96
CA ILE A 377 -22.28 24.72 -12.87
C ILE A 377 -22.31 24.28 -14.35
N GLY A 378 -23.07 23.23 -14.68
CA GLY A 378 -23.27 22.76 -16.07
C GLY A 378 -22.27 21.72 -16.58
N ARG A 379 -21.29 21.29 -15.77
CA ARG A 379 -20.33 20.24 -16.12
C ARG A 379 -20.79 18.88 -15.59
N ASN A 380 -21.50 18.11 -16.42
CA ASN A 380 -22.09 16.83 -16.04
C ASN A 380 -21.23 15.59 -16.38
N TRP A 381 -19.94 15.74 -16.63
CA TRP A 381 -19.07 14.64 -17.08
C TRP A 381 -18.95 13.51 -16.06
N CYS A 382 -18.92 13.83 -14.77
CA CYS A 382 -18.86 12.83 -13.69
C CYS A 382 -20.11 11.93 -13.59
N THR A 383 -21.21 12.30 -14.27
CA THR A 383 -22.43 11.47 -14.36
C THR A 383 -22.48 10.62 -15.64
N LYS A 384 -21.56 10.86 -16.58
CA LYS A 384 -21.48 10.13 -17.84
C LYS A 384 -20.54 8.93 -17.66
N LYS A 385 -20.85 7.84 -18.37
CA LYS A 385 -20.02 6.62 -18.37
C LYS A 385 -18.73 6.82 -19.16
#